data_AF-A0A419JQA5-F1
#
_entry.id   AF-A0A419JQA5-F1
#
_cell.length_a   1.000
_cell.length_b   1.000
_cell.length_c   1.000
_cell.angle_alpha   90.00
_cell.angle_beta   90.00
_cell.angle_gamma   90.00
#
_symmetry.space_group_name_H-M   'P 1'
#
loop_
_entity.id
_entity.type
_entity.pdbx_description
1 polymer ?
#
loop_
_entity_poly.entity_id
_entity_poly.type
_entity_poly.pdbx_seq_one_letter_code
_entity_poly.pdbx_strand_id
1 'polypeptide(L)'
;MKKESERRKFRIRIILALAVLFAMLAFVSIGCASGTTHYVNPSESIQAAVNAADPYDTIIVRDGTYTENVNVNKRLTIRAENGSALTIVQAAICV
;
A
#
# COMPACT_ATOMS: atom_id res chain seq x y z
N MET A 1 -44.13 26.85 32.83
CA MET A 1 -42.66 26.99 32.76
C MET A 1 -41.85 25.68 32.77
N LYS A 2 -42.26 24.59 33.46
CA LYS A 2 -41.44 23.35 33.57
C LYS A 2 -41.23 22.55 32.27
N LYS A 3 -42.20 22.57 31.35
CA LYS A 3 -42.15 21.83 30.05
C LYS A 3 -41.08 22.36 29.07
N GLU A 4 -40.66 23.61 29.22
CA GLU A 4 -39.68 24.24 28.32
C GLU A 4 -38.23 23.87 28.68
N SER A 5 -37.95 23.68 29.98
CA SER A 5 -36.69 23.15 30.49
C SER A 5 -36.40 21.74 29.95
N GLU A 6 -37.40 20.85 29.98
CA GLU A 6 -37.22 19.45 29.54
C GLU A 6 -36.99 19.35 28.02
N ARG A 7 -37.64 20.22 27.23
CA ARG A 7 -37.38 20.32 25.79
C ARG A 7 -35.98 20.88 25.48
N ARG A 8 -35.46 21.82 26.27
CA ARG A 8 -34.07 22.29 26.15
C ARG A 8 -33.05 21.19 26.48
N LYS A 9 -33.27 20.42 27.55
CA LYS A 9 -32.40 19.29 27.92
C LYS A 9 -32.39 18.19 26.85
N PHE A 10 -33.54 17.90 26.25
CA PHE A 10 -33.65 16.92 25.15
C PHE A 10 -32.88 17.38 23.90
N ARG A 11 -33.00 18.66 23.52
CA ARG A 11 -32.24 19.25 22.40
C ARG A 11 -30.73 19.22 22.64
N ILE A 12 -30.27 19.57 23.84
CA ILE A 12 -28.85 19.54 24.20
C ILE A 12 -28.30 18.11 24.15
N ARG A 13 -29.04 17.12 24.68
CA ARG A 13 -28.65 15.70 24.61
C ARG A 13 -28.55 15.19 23.17
N ILE A 14 -29.47 15.58 22.30
CA ILE A 14 -29.43 15.25 20.87
C ILE A 14 -28.21 15.87 20.19
N ILE A 15 -27.92 17.15 20.45
CA ILE A 15 -26.77 17.83 19.86
C ILE A 15 -25.45 17.20 20.34
N LEU A 16 -25.35 16.85 21.62
CA LEU A 16 -24.18 16.16 22.16
C LEU A 16 -24.00 14.76 21.55
N ALA A 17 -25.09 14.00 21.38
CA ALA A 17 -25.04 12.69 20.74
C ALA A 17 -24.60 12.78 19.26
N LEU A 18 -25.09 13.77 18.53
CA LEU A 18 -24.70 14.01 17.13
C LEU A 18 -23.25 14.49 17.01
N ALA A 19 -22.76 15.31 17.93
CA ALA A 19 -21.36 15.77 17.94
C ALA A 19 -20.38 14.61 18.19
N VAL A 20 -20.71 13.70 19.11
CA VAL A 20 -19.92 12.49 19.37
C VAL A 20 -19.93 11.55 18.17
N LEU A 21 -21.08 11.36 17.52
CA LEU A 21 -21.19 10.55 16.31
C LEU A 21 -20.34 11.11 15.16
N PHE A 22 -20.38 12.43 14.94
CA PHE A 22 -19.58 13.09 13.92
C PHE A 22 -18.07 12.97 14.19
N ALA A 23 -17.66 13.12 15.46
CA ALA A 23 -16.27 12.92 15.85
C ALA A 23 -15.80 11.48 15.59
N MET A 24 -16.61 10.46 15.89
CA MET A 24 -16.29 9.05 15.62
C MET A 24 -16.16 8.76 14.12
N LEU A 25 -17.00 9.36 13.29
CA LEU A 25 -16.92 9.25 11.83
C LEU A 25 -15.66 9.91 11.26
N ALA A 26 -15.13 10.95 11.90
CA ALA A 26 -13.90 11.63 11.47
C ALA A 26 -12.62 10.79 11.68
N PHE A 27 -12.65 9.76 12.54
CA PHE A 27 -11.52 8.88 12.80
C PHE A 27 -11.53 7.57 12.00
N VAL A 28 -12.47 7.39 11.07
CA VAL A 28 -12.71 6.10 10.38
C VAL A 28 -11.63 5.68 9.38
N SER A 29 -10.60 6.48 9.08
CA SER A 29 -9.60 6.07 8.09
C SER A 29 -8.16 6.31 8.55
N ILE A 30 -7.64 5.33 9.29
CA ILE A 30 -6.22 4.98 9.20
C ILE A 30 -6.19 3.68 8.41
N GLY A 31 -6.14 3.80 7.08
CA GLY A 31 -6.00 2.63 6.20
C GLY A 31 -4.67 1.93 6.46
N CYS A 32 -4.69 0.61 6.62
CA CYS A 32 -3.48 -0.19 6.51
C CYS A 32 -3.03 -0.17 5.04
N ALA A 33 -1.86 0.41 4.77
CA ALA A 33 -1.24 0.28 3.45
C ALA A 33 -0.74 -1.17 3.31
N SER A 34 -1.46 -1.98 2.53
CA SER A 34 -0.92 -3.24 2.02
C SER A 34 -0.11 -2.93 0.79
N GLY A 35 1.15 -3.38 0.74
CA GLY A 35 1.95 -3.30 -0.47
C GLY A 35 1.26 -4.04 -1.62
N THR A 36 1.39 -3.51 -2.82
CA THR A 36 0.90 -4.11 -4.07
C THR A 36 1.90 -5.14 -4.58
N THR A 37 1.41 -6.17 -5.28
CA THR A 37 2.25 -7.17 -5.95
C THR A 37 2.40 -6.85 -7.44
N HIS A 38 3.64 -6.71 -7.92
CA HIS A 38 3.99 -6.54 -9.33
C HIS A 38 4.61 -7.83 -9.86
N TYR A 39 4.20 -8.26 -11.07
CA TYR A 39 4.78 -9.44 -11.72
C TYR A 39 5.68 -9.00 -12.88
N VAL A 40 6.85 -9.62 -13.00
CA VAL A 40 7.81 -9.37 -14.09
C VAL A 40 7.92 -10.62 -14.94
N ASN A 41 7.57 -10.51 -16.22
CA ASN A 41 7.76 -11.55 -17.22
C ASN A 41 9.19 -11.52 -17.79
N PRO A 42 9.66 -12.62 -18.42
CA PRO A 42 11.04 -12.70 -18.95
C PRO A 42 11.38 -11.68 -20.04
N SER A 43 10.36 -11.08 -20.68
CA SER A 43 10.52 -10.01 -21.68
C SER A 43 10.45 -8.60 -21.10
N GLU A 44 10.25 -8.49 -19.79
CA GLU A 44 10.12 -7.22 -19.06
C GLU A 44 11.38 -6.96 -18.23
N SER A 45 11.63 -5.69 -17.88
CA SER A 45 12.77 -5.29 -17.06
C SER A 45 12.39 -5.25 -15.59
N ILE A 46 13.25 -5.80 -14.74
CA ILE A 46 13.13 -5.69 -13.28
C ILE A 46 13.26 -4.22 -12.87
N GLN A 47 14.15 -3.44 -13.50
CA GLN A 47 14.28 -2.01 -13.23
C GLN A 47 12.99 -1.24 -13.55
N ALA A 48 12.26 -1.59 -14.61
CA ALA A 48 10.99 -0.97 -14.92
C ALA A 48 9.95 -1.21 -13.80
N ALA A 49 9.90 -2.43 -13.26
CA ALA A 49 9.05 -2.76 -12.13
C ALA A 49 9.47 -2.02 -10.85
N VAL A 50 10.78 -1.93 -10.57
CA VAL A 50 11.31 -1.15 -9.43
C VAL A 50 10.94 0.34 -9.53
N ASN A 51 11.01 0.90 -10.74
CA ASN A 51 10.65 2.30 -10.97
C ASN A 51 9.15 2.54 -10.72
N ALA A 52 8.31 1.61 -11.16
CA ALA A 52 6.85 1.67 -11.02
C ALA A 52 6.34 1.34 -9.61
N ALA A 53 7.08 0.54 -8.83
CA ALA A 53 6.67 0.10 -7.50
C ALA A 53 6.73 1.23 -6.46
N ASP A 54 5.74 1.23 -5.57
CA ASP A 54 5.70 2.09 -4.38
C ASP A 54 6.50 1.46 -3.22
N PRO A 55 6.93 2.26 -2.22
CA PRO A 55 7.55 1.71 -1.03
C PRO A 55 6.66 0.64 -0.37
N TYR A 56 7.29 -0.44 0.08
CA TYR A 56 6.70 -1.64 0.68
C TYR A 56 6.01 -2.61 -0.29
N ASP A 57 6.02 -2.33 -1.60
CA ASP A 57 5.53 -3.27 -2.61
C ASP A 57 6.39 -4.53 -2.72
N THR A 58 5.76 -5.56 -3.30
CA THR A 58 6.40 -6.84 -3.63
C THR A 58 6.50 -7.01 -5.15
N ILE A 59 7.70 -7.28 -5.64
CA ILE A 59 7.98 -7.61 -7.04
C ILE A 59 8.26 -9.11 -7.12
N ILE A 60 7.41 -9.83 -7.85
CA ILE A 60 7.55 -11.25 -8.15
C ILE A 60 8.14 -11.39 -9.55
N VAL A 61 9.34 -11.96 -9.62
CA VAL A 61 10.08 -12.16 -10.87
C VAL A 61 9.86 -13.59 -11.35
N ARG A 62 9.34 -13.75 -12.57
CA ARG A 62 9.15 -15.07 -13.19
C ARG A 62 10.47 -15.67 -13.65
N ASP A 63 10.44 -16.98 -13.85
CA ASP A 63 11.58 -17.77 -14.29
C ASP A 63 12.20 -17.23 -15.58
N GLY A 64 13.51 -17.01 -15.59
CA GLY A 64 14.20 -16.35 -16.69
C GLY A 64 15.59 -15.86 -16.33
N THR A 65 16.32 -15.40 -17.34
CA THR A 65 17.62 -14.74 -17.19
C THR A 65 17.48 -13.27 -17.57
N TYR A 66 17.67 -12.39 -16.60
CA TYR A 66 17.53 -10.94 -16.75
C TYR A 66 18.94 -10.34 -16.80
N THR A 67 19.35 -9.86 -17.97
CA THR A 67 20.67 -9.23 -18.16
C THR A 67 20.54 -7.72 -18.00
N GLU A 68 20.63 -7.23 -16.77
CA GLU A 68 20.45 -5.83 -16.43
C GLU A 68 21.17 -5.45 -15.12
N ASN A 69 21.32 -4.16 -14.86
CA ASN A 69 21.79 -3.65 -13.58
C ASN A 69 20.62 -3.02 -12.85
N VAL A 70 20.20 -3.63 -11.73
CA VAL A 70 19.04 -3.18 -10.96
C VAL A 70 19.48 -2.26 -9.82
N ASN A 71 19.01 -1.01 -9.84
CA ASN A 71 19.19 -0.04 -8.77
C ASN A 71 17.92 0.03 -7.91
N VAL A 72 18.01 -0.44 -6.67
CA VAL A 72 16.91 -0.45 -5.70
C VAL A 72 17.13 0.67 -4.67
N ASN A 73 16.38 1.76 -4.81
CA ASN A 73 16.48 2.95 -3.95
C ASN A 73 15.27 3.16 -3.02
N LYS A 74 14.34 2.21 -2.98
CA LYS A 74 13.14 2.21 -2.12
C LYS A 74 13.09 0.93 -1.30
N ARG A 75 12.31 0.91 -0.22
CA ARG A 75 12.03 -0.32 0.54
C ARG A 75 11.11 -1.20 -0.28
N LEU A 76 11.64 -2.24 -0.93
CA LEU A 76 10.87 -3.16 -1.76
C LEU A 76 11.20 -4.61 -1.36
N THR A 77 10.25 -5.51 -1.59
CA THR A 77 10.51 -6.95 -1.56
C THR A 77 10.62 -7.45 -2.98
N ILE A 78 11.78 -7.97 -3.39
CA ILE A 78 11.96 -8.58 -4.71
C ILE A 78 12.20 -10.08 -4.50
N ARG A 79 11.41 -10.92 -5.15
CA ARG A 79 11.46 -12.37 -4.95
C ARG A 79 11.18 -13.13 -6.24
N ALA A 80 11.87 -14.25 -6.43
CA ALA A 80 11.59 -15.20 -7.50
C ALA A 80 10.27 -15.94 -7.26
N GLU A 81 9.48 -16.14 -8.32
CA GLU A 81 8.20 -16.87 -8.28
C GLU A 81 8.43 -18.33 -7.82
N ASN A 82 9.34 -19.04 -8.51
CA ASN A 82 9.61 -20.45 -8.26
C ASN A 82 10.99 -20.72 -7.60
N GLY A 83 11.69 -19.66 -7.19
CA GLY A 83 12.97 -19.74 -6.47
C GLY A 83 14.20 -19.43 -7.33
N SER A 84 15.36 -19.32 -6.67
CA SER A 84 16.61 -18.84 -7.30
C SER A 84 17.21 -19.79 -8.33
N ALA A 85 16.77 -21.05 -8.39
CA ALA A 85 17.23 -22.02 -9.38
C ALA A 85 16.74 -21.68 -10.79
N LEU A 86 15.60 -20.98 -10.91
CA LEU A 86 14.94 -20.69 -12.18
C LEU A 86 14.98 -19.20 -12.55
N THR A 87 15.40 -18.33 -11.62
CA THR A 87 15.53 -16.89 -11.84
C THR A 87 16.97 -16.45 -11.65
N ILE A 88 17.60 -15.98 -12.74
CA ILE A 88 18.98 -15.48 -12.74
C ILE A 88 18.98 -14.00 -13.10
N VAL A 89 19.58 -13.17 -12.26
CA VAL A 89 19.91 -11.77 -12.59
C VAL A 89 21.38 -11.71 -12.93
N GLN A 90 21.68 -11.48 -14.21
CA GLN A 90 23.03 -11.40 -14.73
C GLN A 90 23.39 -9.93 -14.92
N ALA A 91 24.54 -9.52 -14.37
CA ALA A 91 25.02 -8.16 -14.54
C ALA A 91 25.21 -7.84 -16.03
N ALA A 92 24.60 -6.75 -16.49
CA ALA A 92 24.88 -6.24 -17.83
C ALA A 92 26.28 -5.62 -17.85
N ILE A 93 27.03 -5.86 -18.94
CA ILE A 93 28.35 -5.28 -19.15
C ILE A 93 28.21 -3.75 -19.15
N CYS A 94 29.11 -3.08 -18.43
CA CYS A 94 29.23 -1.62 -18.48
C CYS A 94 29.78 -1.27 -19.88
N VAL A 95 28.95 -0.68 -20.73
CA VAL A 95 29.32 -0.19 -22.07
C VAL A 95 29.63 1.30 -21.99
#